data_AF-A0A7C0WZ44-F1
#
_entry.id   AF-A0A7C0WZ44-F1
#
_cell.length_a   1.000
_cell.length_b   1.000
_cell.length_c   1.000
_cell.angle_alpha   90.00
_cell.angle_beta   90.00
_cell.angle_gamma   90.00
#
_symmetry.space_group_name_H-M   'P 1'
#
loop_
_entity.id
_entity.type
_entity.pdbx_description
1 polymer ?
#
loop_
_entity_poly.entity_id
_entity_poly.type
_entity_poly.pdbx_seq_one_letter_code
_entity_poly.pdbx_strand_id
1 'polypeptide(L)' 'YALLNRLEGINPALESAHAIAYLGTYAMKNKGKTVIVNLSGRGDKDLDIVLEAGI' A
#
# COMPACT_ATOMS: atom_id res chain seq x y z
N TYR A 1 3.82 -3.40 0.20
CA TYR A 1 2.91 -4.05 1.16
C TYR A 1 3.14 -3.57 2.58
N ALA A 2 4.35 -3.77 3.14
CA ALA A 2 4.64 -3.52 4.56
C ALA A 2 4.43 -2.07 5.07
N LEU A 3 4.55 -1.04 4.21
CA LEU A 3 4.47 0.36 4.67
C LEU A 3 3.14 0.70 5.35
N LEU A 4 2.01 0.48 4.66
CA LEU A 4 0.69 0.82 5.18
C LEU A 4 0.33 -0.04 6.40
N ASN A 5 0.75 -1.31 6.39
CA ASN A 5 0.54 -2.22 7.51
C ASN A 5 1.32 -1.79 8.76
N ARG A 6 2.59 -1.41 8.61
CA ARG A 6 3.42 -1.00 9.75
C ARG A 6 3.00 0.34 10.34
N LEU A 7 2.56 1.29 9.51
CA LEU A 7 2.21 2.63 9.96
C LEU A 7 0.76 2.73 10.45
N GLU A 8 -0.18 2.08 9.77
CA GLU A 8 -1.62 2.25 10.02
C GLU A 8 -2.31 0.97 10.51
N GLY A 9 -1.61 -0.17 10.56
CA GLY A 9 -2.20 -1.46 10.93
C GLY A 9 -3.14 -2.05 9.87
N ILE A 10 -3.21 -1.46 8.67
CA ILE A 10 -4.08 -1.90 7.58
C ILE A 10 -3.34 -2.91 6.71
N ASN A 11 -3.95 -4.06 6.44
CA ASN A 11 -3.40 -5.09 5.54
C ASN A 11 -4.00 -4.93 4.11
N PRO A 12 -3.38 -4.17 3.20
CA PRO A 12 -3.93 -3.96 1.86
C PRO A 12 -3.73 -5.19 0.96
N ALA A 13 -4.65 -5.40 0.01
CA ALA A 13 -4.40 -6.27 -1.14
C ALA A 13 -3.14 -5.82 -1.90
N LEU A 14 -2.49 -6.75 -2.60
CA LEU A 14 -1.23 -6.47 -3.29
C LEU A 14 -1.39 -5.37 -4.37
N GLU A 15 -2.51 -5.33 -5.08
CA GLU A 15 -2.83 -4.28 -6.07
C GLU A 15 -2.96 -2.90 -5.40
N SER A 16 -3.55 -2.85 -4.20
CA SER A 16 -3.66 -1.60 -3.43
C SER A 16 -2.29 -1.15 -2.90
N ALA A 17 -1.40 -2.08 -2.56
CA ALA A 17 -0.04 -1.75 -2.15
C ALA A 17 0.76 -1.06 -3.27
N HIS A 18 0.48 -1.38 -4.55
CA HIS A 18 1.09 -0.68 -5.69
C HIS A 18 0.66 0.80 -5.74
N ALA A 19 -0.62 1.09 -5.50
CA ALA A 19 -1.12 2.47 -5.46
C ALA A 19 -0.46 3.29 -4.34
N ILE A 20 -0.30 2.69 -3.15
CA ILE A 20 0.39 3.32 -2.02
C ILE A 20 1.86 3.58 -2.30
N ALA A 21 2.56 2.62 -2.94
CA ALA A 21 3.97 2.81 -3.32
C ALA A 21 4.16 4.01 -4.26
N TYR A 22 3.25 4.17 -5.24
CA TYR A 22 3.27 5.32 -6.14
C TYR A 22 2.99 6.65 -5.44
N LEU A 23 2.14 6.63 -4.40
CA LEU A 23 1.70 7.84 -3.71
C LEU A 23 2.87 8.64 -3.14
N GLY A 24 3.96 8.00 -2.70
CA GLY A 24 5.17 8.69 -2.25
C GLY A 24 5.78 9.60 -3.32
N THR A 25 5.89 9.10 -4.55
CA THR A 25 6.37 9.88 -5.71
C THR A 25 5.38 10.99 -6.08
N TYR A 26 4.09 10.71 -6.05
CA TYR A 26 3.05 11.71 -6.32
C TYR A 26 3.09 12.85 -5.29
N ALA A 27 3.22 12.53 -4.00
CA ALA A 27 3.22 13.48 -2.89
C ALA A 27 4.41 14.46 -2.95
N MET A 28 5.59 13.98 -3.38
CA MET A 28 6.76 14.85 -3.57
C MET A 28 6.50 16.00 -4.55
N LYS A 29 5.70 15.75 -5.60
CA LYS A 29 5.37 16.71 -6.65
C LYS A 29 4.12 17.55 -6.34
N ASN A 30 3.24 17.08 -5.44
CA ASN A 30 1.92 17.65 -5.19
C ASN A 30 1.69 17.99 -3.71
N LYS A 31 2.65 18.72 -3.10
CA LYS A 31 2.57 19.11 -1.69
C LYS A 31 1.29 19.90 -1.37
N GLY A 32 0.66 19.60 -0.24
CA GLY A 32 -0.54 20.29 0.24
C GLY A 32 -1.86 19.89 -0.45
N LYS A 33 -1.85 18.92 -1.36
CA LYS A 33 -3.06 18.37 -1.98
C LYS A 33 -3.65 17.23 -1.15
N THR A 34 -4.98 17.12 -1.14
CA THR A 34 -5.70 15.97 -0.58
C THR A 34 -5.89 14.91 -1.66
N VAL A 35 -5.66 13.64 -1.32
CA VAL A 35 -5.78 12.50 -2.24
C VAL A 35 -6.73 11.48 -1.63
N ILE A 36 -7.59 10.89 -2.46
CA ILE A 36 -8.40 9.72 -2.10
C ILE A 36 -7.77 8.50 -2.78
N VAL A 37 -7.48 7.48 -2.00
CA VAL A 37 -6.95 6.20 -2.48
C VAL A 37 -7.95 5.11 -2.17
N ASN A 38 -8.34 4.34 -3.18
CA ASN A 38 -9.20 3.18 -3.00
C ASN A 38 -8.36 1.96 -2.60
N LEU A 39 -8.72 1.31 -1.49
CA LEU A 39 -8.19 0.00 -1.12
C LEU A 39 -9.17 -1.06 -1.63
N SER A 40 -8.82 -1.71 -2.74
CA SER A 40 -9.69 -2.66 -3.45
C SER A 40 -10.02 -3.92 -2.65
N GLY A 41 -9.21 -4.26 -1.63
CA GLY A 41 -9.39 -5.44 -0.81
C GLY A 41 -8.32 -5.58 0.28
N ARG A 42 -8.39 -6.70 1.00
CA ARG A 42 -7.49 -7.05 2.11
C ARG A 42 -6.49 -8.12 1.68
N GLY A 43 -5.25 -8.02 2.14
CA GLY A 43 -4.14 -8.88 1.73
C GLY A 43 -3.95 -10.15 2.56
N ASP A 44 -4.96 -10.68 3.27
CA ASP A 44 -4.74 -11.87 4.14
C ASP A 44 -4.44 -13.13 3.34
N LYS A 45 -4.96 -13.21 2.11
CA LYS A 45 -4.72 -14.35 1.22
C LYS A 45 -3.36 -14.29 0.54
N ASP A 46 -2.72 -13.12 0.54
CA ASP A 46 -1.48 -12.86 -0.17
C ASP A 46 -0.25 -12.89 0.76
N LEU A 47 -0.45 -13.18 2.05
CA LEU A 47 0.62 -13.15 3.05
C LEU A 47 1.71 -14.16 2.73
N ASP A 48 1.35 -15.37 2.31
CA ASP A 48 2.32 -16.42 1.96
C ASP A 48 3.18 -15.99 0.75
N ILE A 49 2.56 -15.36 -0.25
CA ILE A 49 3.25 -14.85 -1.44
C ILE A 49 4.24 -13.74 -1.06
N VAL A 50 3.81 -12.81 -0.20
CA VAL A 50 4.64 -11.70 0.28
C VAL A 50 5.84 -12.22 1.09
N LEU A 51 5.61 -13.19 1.98
CA LEU A 51 6.65 -13.81 2.79
C LEU A 51 7.66 -14.60 1.92
N GLU A 52 7.18 -15.36 0.94
CA GLU A 52 8.03 -16.11 0.00
C GLU A 52 8.89 -15.17 -0.85
N ALA A 53 8.32 -14.04 -1.29
CA ALA A 53 9.04 -13.02 -2.05
C ALA A 53 10.00 -12.16 -1.19
N GLY A 54 9.95 -12.27 0.14
CA GLY A 54 10.81 -11.54 1.07
C GLY A 54 10.55 -10.02 1.14
N ILE A 55 9.32 -9.60 0.86
CA ILE A 55 8.89 -8.17 0.80
C ILE A 55 7.92 -7.75 1.90
#